data_AF-A0A9W8AZ39-F1
#
_entry.id   AF-A0A9W8AZ39-F1
#
_cell.length_a   1.000
_cell.length_b   1.000
_cell.length_c   1.000
_cell.angle_alpha   90.00
_cell.angle_beta   90.00
_cell.angle_gamma   90.00
#
_symmetry.space_group_name_H-M   'P 1'
#
loop_
_entity.id
_entity.type
_entity.pdbx_description
1 polymer ?
#
loop_
_entity_poly.entity_id
_entity_poly.type
_entity_poly.pdbx_seq_one_letter_code
_entity_poly.pdbx_strand_id
1 'polypeptide(L)'
;MASHPNRVAFTEGVAILLNSWPILRTAVESGWGGPESEEKQKWFIDTLVDYIGQRGQRIEPEEVEHIMLQILTDEFNVADIEDSSVYHLAAYMVKLYKECVTGNHQCIQRLKEEAQKKSQGTLQLAETHTDSESDSTEFEDTSAEESTSESDDNMDST
;
A
#
# COMPACT_ATOMS: atom_id res chain seq x y z
N MET A 1 19.03 -22.04 1.32
CA MET A 1 19.55 -20.94 0.48
C MET A 1 19.41 -19.66 1.30
N ALA A 2 20.49 -18.94 1.58
CA ALA A 2 20.39 -17.69 2.33
C ALA A 2 19.61 -16.69 1.47
N SER A 3 18.36 -16.37 1.87
CA SER A 3 17.61 -15.28 1.24
C SER A 3 18.46 -14.01 1.36
N HIS A 4 18.69 -13.33 0.23
CA HIS A 4 19.42 -12.07 0.23
C HIS A 4 18.77 -11.11 1.23
N PRO A 5 19.55 -10.36 2.04
CA PRO A 5 19.00 -9.44 3.04
C PRO A 5 18.03 -8.42 2.41
N ASN A 6 18.31 -8.02 1.16
CA ASN A 6 17.44 -7.15 0.38
C ASN A 6 16.10 -7.80 0.04
N ARG A 7 16.06 -9.11 -0.22
CA ARG A 7 14.81 -9.86 -0.48
C ARG A 7 13.97 -9.97 0.78
N VAL A 8 14.59 -10.25 1.94
CA VAL A 8 13.88 -10.32 3.22
C VAL A 8 13.24 -8.97 3.54
N ALA A 9 14.02 -7.90 3.44
CA ALA A 9 13.55 -6.55 3.72
C ALA A 9 12.46 -6.09 2.73
N PHE A 10 12.58 -6.47 1.45
CA PHE A 10 11.55 -6.23 0.45
C PHE A 10 10.25 -7.00 0.76
N THR A 11 10.35 -8.27 1.14
CA THR A 11 9.21 -9.13 1.51
C THR A 11 8.44 -8.55 2.69
N GLU A 12 9.16 -8.11 3.73
CA GLU A 12 8.53 -7.41 4.86
C GLU A 12 7.80 -6.14 4.41
N GLY A 13 8.39 -5.37 3.49
CA GLY A 13 7.76 -4.16 2.96
C GLY A 13 6.47 -4.43 2.18
N VAL A 14 6.50 -5.43 1.31
CA VAL A 14 5.32 -5.91 0.57
C VAL A 14 4.22 -6.38 1.53
N ALA A 15 4.59 -7.16 2.54
CA ALA A 15 3.65 -7.64 3.55
C ALA A 15 2.97 -6.49 4.30
N ILE A 16 3.72 -5.46 4.70
CA ILE A 16 3.18 -4.28 5.38
C ILE A 16 2.19 -3.53 4.48
N LEU A 17 2.53 -3.34 3.20
CA LEU A 17 1.70 -2.62 2.23
C LEU A 17 0.38 -3.35 2.00
N LEU A 18 0.43 -4.66 1.74
CA LEU A 18 -0.75 -5.49 1.53
C LEU A 18 -1.62 -5.59 2.79
N ASN A 19 -1.03 -5.74 3.97
CA ASN A 19 -1.78 -5.75 5.24
C ASN A 19 -2.41 -4.39 5.59
N SER A 20 -1.83 -3.30 5.11
CA SER A 20 -2.37 -1.95 5.28
C SER A 20 -3.45 -1.60 4.27
N TRP A 21 -3.64 -2.42 3.24
CA TRP A 21 -4.59 -2.15 2.18
C TRP A 21 -6.02 -2.56 2.58
N PRO A 22 -6.96 -1.60 2.72
CA PRO A 22 -8.30 -1.88 3.22
C PRO A 22 -9.09 -2.88 2.38
N ILE A 23 -8.88 -2.90 1.05
CA ILE A 23 -9.59 -3.83 0.14
C ILE A 23 -9.24 -5.27 0.47
N LEU A 24 -7.93 -5.57 0.55
CA LEU A 24 -7.47 -6.92 0.87
C LEU A 24 -7.82 -7.32 2.31
N ARG A 25 -7.74 -6.39 3.26
CA ARG A 25 -8.17 -6.65 4.65
C ARG A 25 -9.65 -7.01 4.71
N THR A 26 -10.50 -6.22 4.07
CA THR A 26 -11.94 -6.46 4.02
C THR A 26 -12.25 -7.79 3.34
N ALA A 27 -11.55 -8.11 2.26
CA ALA A 27 -11.71 -9.37 1.54
C ALA A 27 -11.36 -10.59 2.41
N VAL A 28 -10.30 -10.50 3.22
CA VAL A 28 -9.93 -11.56 4.18
C VAL A 28 -10.91 -11.64 5.34
N GLU A 29 -11.27 -10.51 5.96
CA GLU A 29 -12.22 -10.44 7.09
C GLU A 29 -13.63 -10.91 6.71
N SER A 30 -14.06 -10.58 5.49
CA SER A 30 -15.37 -10.98 4.95
C SER A 30 -15.35 -12.39 4.36
N GLY A 31 -14.20 -13.06 4.33
CA GLY A 31 -14.04 -14.41 3.81
C GLY A 31 -14.29 -14.54 2.30
N TRP A 32 -14.08 -13.47 1.53
CA TRP A 32 -14.31 -13.50 0.08
C TRP A 32 -13.34 -14.44 -0.65
N GLY A 33 -12.16 -14.72 -0.06
CA GLY A 33 -11.23 -15.74 -0.55
C GLY A 33 -11.47 -17.15 -0.01
N GLY A 34 -12.57 -17.38 0.73
CA GLY A 34 -12.90 -18.67 1.35
C GLY A 34 -12.14 -18.93 2.66
N PRO A 35 -12.18 -20.18 3.19
CA PRO A 35 -11.58 -20.52 4.48
C PRO A 35 -10.05 -20.37 4.49
N GLU A 36 -9.41 -20.34 3.31
CA GLU A 36 -7.96 -20.23 3.13
C GLU A 36 -7.53 -18.78 2.82
N SER A 37 -8.41 -17.77 3.03
CA SER A 37 -8.13 -16.36 2.70
C SER A 37 -6.82 -15.83 3.30
N GLU A 38 -6.50 -16.19 4.54
CA GLU A 38 -5.24 -15.80 5.19
C GLU A 38 -4.00 -16.46 4.54
N GLU A 39 -4.14 -17.70 4.09
CA GLU A 39 -3.05 -18.43 3.43
C GLU A 39 -2.83 -17.89 2.02
N LYS A 40 -3.93 -17.60 1.29
CA LYS A 40 -3.90 -16.91 0.01
C LYS A 40 -3.25 -15.53 0.11
N GLN A 41 -3.48 -14.80 1.20
CA GLN A 41 -2.83 -13.51 1.45
C GLN A 41 -1.30 -13.65 1.53
N LYS A 42 -0.81 -14.66 2.25
CA LYS A 42 0.64 -14.94 2.34
C LYS A 42 1.21 -15.37 1.00
N TRP A 43 0.50 -16.24 0.28
CA TRP A 43 0.86 -16.65 -1.06
C TRP A 43 0.91 -15.47 -2.04
N PHE A 44 -0.01 -14.50 -1.91
CA PHE A 44 -0.03 -13.30 -2.73
C PHE A 44 1.22 -12.43 -2.49
N ILE A 45 1.62 -12.25 -1.23
CA ILE A 45 2.87 -11.56 -0.86
C ILE A 45 4.07 -12.23 -1.53
N ASP A 46 4.22 -13.56 -1.37
CA ASP A 46 5.35 -14.30 -1.93
C ASP A 46 5.37 -14.24 -3.47
N THR A 47 4.20 -14.34 -4.10
CA THR A 47 4.06 -14.27 -5.56
C THR A 47 4.51 -12.92 -6.11
N LEU A 48 4.11 -11.81 -5.48
CA LEU A 48 4.54 -10.48 -5.89
C LEU A 48 6.04 -10.27 -5.66
N VAL A 49 6.56 -10.74 -4.53
CA VAL A 49 8.00 -10.68 -4.21
C VAL A 49 8.83 -11.40 -5.27
N ASP A 50 8.41 -12.61 -5.63
CA ASP A 50 9.11 -13.42 -6.62
C ASP A 50 8.97 -12.83 -8.03
N TYR A 51 7.79 -12.36 -8.41
CA TYR A 51 7.56 -11.73 -9.72
C TYR A 51 8.43 -10.49 -9.90
N ILE A 52 8.42 -9.58 -8.93
CA ILE A 52 9.21 -8.34 -8.96
C ILE A 52 10.72 -8.66 -8.92
N GLY A 53 11.12 -9.64 -8.09
CA GLY A 53 12.50 -10.10 -8.00
C GLY A 53 13.03 -10.71 -9.30
N GLN A 54 12.20 -11.47 -10.02
CA GLN A 54 12.56 -12.08 -11.31
C GLN A 54 12.70 -11.04 -12.43
N ARG A 55 11.82 -10.03 -12.47
CA ARG A 55 11.85 -8.96 -13.48
C ARG A 55 12.97 -7.95 -13.24
N GLY A 56 13.35 -7.73 -11.99
CA GLY A 56 14.45 -6.85 -11.63
C GLY A 56 14.19 -5.38 -11.99
N GLN A 57 15.17 -4.71 -12.58
CA GLN A 57 15.06 -3.28 -12.93
C GLN A 57 14.07 -2.96 -14.07
N ARG A 58 13.64 -3.97 -14.82
CA ARG A 58 12.70 -3.81 -15.94
C ARG A 58 11.23 -3.85 -15.52
N ILE A 59 10.96 -4.03 -14.23
CA ILE A 59 9.60 -4.10 -13.72
C ILE A 59 8.87 -2.77 -13.90
N GLU A 60 7.69 -2.84 -14.52
CA GLU A 60 6.78 -1.71 -14.66
C GLU A 60 5.62 -1.81 -13.66
N PRO A 61 5.14 -0.69 -13.11
CA PRO A 61 4.04 -0.69 -12.15
C PRO A 61 2.75 -1.26 -12.76
N GLU A 62 2.51 -1.02 -14.05
CA GLU A 62 1.34 -1.53 -14.79
C GLU A 62 1.32 -3.06 -14.84
N GLU A 63 2.48 -3.72 -15.00
CA GLU A 63 2.56 -5.19 -14.96
C GLU A 63 2.22 -5.74 -13.58
N VAL A 64 2.69 -5.08 -12.52
CA VAL A 64 2.41 -5.48 -11.14
C VAL A 64 0.94 -5.27 -10.81
N GLU A 65 0.36 -4.13 -11.21
CA GLU A 65 -1.06 -3.84 -11.07
C GLU A 65 -1.92 -4.92 -11.72
N HIS A 66 -1.60 -5.29 -12.98
CA HIS A 66 -2.38 -6.29 -13.71
C HIS A 66 -2.41 -7.64 -12.98
N ILE A 67 -1.27 -8.08 -12.43
CA ILE A 67 -1.18 -9.32 -11.65
C ILE A 67 -1.95 -9.20 -10.34
N MET A 68 -1.86 -8.05 -9.66
CA MET A 68 -2.63 -7.81 -8.44
C MET A 68 -4.13 -7.88 -8.69
N LEU A 69 -4.62 -7.23 -9.74
CA LEU A 69 -6.03 -7.27 -10.15
C LEU A 69 -6.48 -8.69 -10.51
N GLN A 70 -5.65 -9.43 -11.24
CA GLN A 70 -5.95 -10.82 -11.60
C GLN A 70 -6.08 -11.69 -10.34
N ILE A 71 -5.13 -11.60 -9.41
CA ILE A 71 -5.18 -12.37 -8.14
C ILE A 71 -6.39 -11.97 -7.30
N LEU A 72 -6.73 -10.69 -7.23
CA LEU A 72 -7.90 -10.22 -6.48
C LEU A 72 -9.21 -10.75 -7.07
N THR A 73 -9.29 -10.84 -8.39
CA THR A 73 -10.45 -11.39 -9.09
C THR A 73 -10.54 -12.90 -8.90
N ASP A 74 -9.45 -13.62 -9.14
CA ASP A 74 -9.41 -15.09 -9.15
C ASP A 74 -9.48 -15.68 -7.73
N GLU A 75 -8.73 -15.10 -6.78
CA GLU A 75 -8.54 -15.68 -5.44
C GLU A 75 -9.46 -15.07 -4.37
N PHE A 76 -9.82 -13.79 -4.51
CA PHE A 76 -10.61 -13.03 -3.53
C PHE A 76 -11.97 -12.56 -4.05
N ASN A 77 -12.33 -12.87 -5.31
CA ASN A 77 -13.58 -12.46 -5.94
C ASN A 77 -13.87 -10.94 -5.84
N VAL A 78 -12.80 -10.13 -5.85
CA VAL A 78 -12.83 -8.66 -5.84
C VAL A 78 -12.64 -8.19 -7.28
N ALA A 79 -13.72 -7.84 -7.97
CA ALA A 79 -13.68 -7.37 -9.36
C ALA A 79 -13.88 -5.85 -9.50
N ASP A 80 -14.60 -5.22 -8.56
CA ASP A 80 -15.02 -3.82 -8.65
C ASP A 80 -14.11 -2.90 -7.82
N ILE A 81 -12.87 -2.74 -8.25
CA ILE A 81 -11.95 -1.75 -7.68
C ILE A 81 -11.94 -0.54 -8.62
N GLU A 82 -12.77 0.46 -8.31
CA GLU A 82 -12.81 1.72 -9.07
C GLU A 82 -11.68 2.69 -8.66
N ASP A 83 -11.01 2.40 -7.55
CA ASP A 83 -9.92 3.23 -7.05
C ASP A 83 -8.59 2.84 -7.70
N SER A 84 -7.79 3.83 -8.11
CA SER A 84 -6.40 3.62 -8.56
C SER A 84 -5.45 3.13 -7.44
N SER A 85 -5.98 2.65 -6.32
CA SER A 85 -5.22 2.18 -5.15
C SER A 85 -4.30 1.00 -5.49
N VAL A 86 -4.72 0.12 -6.42
CA VAL A 86 -3.89 -1.01 -6.90
C VAL A 86 -2.64 -0.50 -7.60
N TYR A 87 -2.81 0.44 -8.54
CA TYR A 87 -1.70 1.09 -9.22
C TYR A 87 -0.74 1.79 -8.25
N HIS A 88 -1.28 2.51 -7.25
CA HIS A 88 -0.44 3.19 -6.25
C HIS A 88 0.40 2.19 -5.43
N LEU A 89 -0.19 1.06 -5.02
CA LEU A 89 0.54 -0.02 -4.36
C LEU A 89 1.62 -0.60 -5.27
N ALA A 90 1.27 -0.95 -6.50
CA ALA A 90 2.20 -1.48 -7.49
C ALA A 90 3.40 -0.54 -7.71
N ALA A 91 3.15 0.75 -7.93
CA ALA A 91 4.19 1.77 -8.09
C ALA A 91 5.08 1.89 -6.85
N TYR A 92 4.48 1.83 -5.66
CA TYR A 92 5.21 1.89 -4.40
C TYR A 92 6.11 0.66 -4.20
N MET A 93 5.63 -0.54 -4.53
CA MET A 93 6.40 -1.79 -4.46
C MET A 93 7.60 -1.76 -5.43
N VAL A 94 7.38 -1.31 -6.67
CA VAL A 94 8.46 -1.15 -7.67
C VAL A 94 9.51 -0.15 -7.19
N LYS A 95 9.09 0.96 -6.58
CA LYS A 95 10.01 1.95 -5.99
C LYS A 95 10.82 1.34 -4.85
N LEU A 96 10.16 0.63 -3.92
CA LEU A 96 10.80 -0.06 -2.80
C LEU A 96 11.87 -1.06 -3.30
N TYR A 97 11.55 -1.82 -4.36
CA TYR A 97 12.48 -2.74 -4.97
C TYR A 97 13.72 -2.04 -5.56
N LYS A 98 13.53 -0.95 -6.30
CA LYS A 98 14.64 -0.15 -6.87
C LYS A 98 15.56 0.41 -5.77
N GLU A 99 15.00 0.83 -4.65
CA GLU A 99 15.75 1.30 -3.48
C GLU A 99 16.51 0.17 -2.77
N CYS A 100 15.90 -1.02 -2.66
CA CYS A 100 16.58 -2.22 -2.14
C CYS A 100 17.78 -2.63 -3.01
N VAL A 101 17.63 -2.57 -4.34
CA VAL A 101 18.70 -2.91 -5.30
C VAL A 101 19.81 -1.88 -5.28
N THR A 102 19.50 -0.60 -5.04
CA THR A 102 20.49 0.47 -4.91
C THR A 102 21.19 0.50 -3.54
N GLY A 103 20.79 -0.37 -2.60
CA GLY A 103 21.40 -0.47 -1.27
C GLY A 103 20.91 0.57 -0.27
N ASN A 104 19.80 1.25 -0.55
CA ASN A 104 19.19 2.23 0.33
C ASN A 104 18.12 1.58 1.22
N HIS A 105 18.51 1.11 2.41
CA HIS A 105 17.58 0.48 3.37
C HIS A 105 16.65 1.47 4.11
N GLN A 106 16.81 2.77 3.87
CA GLN A 106 16.08 3.84 4.54
C GLN A 106 14.56 3.76 4.34
N CYS A 107 14.09 3.39 3.14
CA CYS A 107 12.65 3.33 2.88
C CYS A 107 11.98 2.13 3.56
N ILE A 108 12.67 1.00 3.70
CA ILE A 108 12.15 -0.12 4.49
C ILE A 108 12.13 0.24 5.97
N GLN A 109 13.14 0.94 6.48
CA GLN A 109 13.14 1.43 7.87
C GLN A 109 11.94 2.34 8.13
N ARG A 110 11.69 3.33 7.26
CA ARG A 110 10.51 4.21 7.37
C ARG A 110 9.20 3.43 7.30
N LEU A 111 9.09 2.48 6.38
CA LEU A 111 7.89 1.66 6.26
C LEU A 111 7.65 0.80 7.51
N LYS A 112 8.71 0.26 8.10
CA LYS A 112 8.64 -0.48 9.38
C LYS A 112 8.24 0.44 10.53
N GLU A 113 8.75 1.67 10.58
CA GLU A 113 8.35 2.67 11.57
C GLU A 113 6.87 3.07 11.41
N GLU A 114 6.38 3.25 10.19
CA GLU A 114 4.96 3.54 9.91
C GLU A 114 4.05 2.38 10.28
N ALA A 115 4.45 1.14 9.98
CA ALA A 115 3.75 -0.07 10.40
C ALA A 115 3.74 -0.23 11.93
N GLN A 116 4.85 0.09 12.59
CA GLN A 116 4.98 0.06 14.03
C GLN A 116 4.09 1.12 14.69
N LYS A 117 4.03 2.34 14.14
CA LYS A 117 3.13 3.40 14.61
C LYS A 117 1.66 3.00 14.44
N LYS A 118 1.28 2.42 13.29
CA LYS A 118 -0.09 1.92 13.05
C LYS A 118 -0.49 0.75 13.96
N SER A 119 0.44 -0.15 14.27
CA SER A 119 0.19 -1.25 15.21
C SER A 119 0.17 -0.79 16.68
N GLN A 120 0.97 0.19 17.06
CA GLN A 120 0.90 0.83 18.39
C GLN A 120 -0.44 1.56 18.60
N GLY A 121 -1.02 2.18 17.55
CA GLY A 121 -2.36 2.76 17.62
C GLY A 121 -3.49 1.75 17.79
N THR A 122 -3.27 0.47 17.47
CA THR A 122 -4.29 -0.60 17.61
C THR A 122 -4.21 -1.30 18.98
N LEU A 123 -3.08 -1.20 19.69
CA LEU A 123 -2.90 -1.80 21.02
C LEU A 123 -3.35 -0.89 22.18
N GLN A 124 -3.79 0.34 21.93
CA GLN A 124 -4.22 1.28 22.97
C GLN A 124 -5.67 1.13 23.45
N LEU A 125 -6.33 0.01 23.14
CA LEU A 125 -7.59 -0.36 23.80
C LEU A 125 -7.46 -1.48 24.84
N ALA A 126 -6.23 -1.86 25.21
CA ALA A 126 -5.96 -2.80 26.30
C ALA A 126 -5.00 -2.17 27.34
N GLU A 127 -5.62 -1.54 28.33
CA GLU A 127 -5.16 -1.35 29.72
C GLU A 127 -3.88 -0.54 30.03
N THR A 128 -4.17 0.58 30.73
CA THR A 128 -3.49 1.09 31.94
C THR A 128 -2.15 1.82 31.85
N HIS A 129 -2.21 3.11 32.20
CA HIS A 129 -1.27 3.91 33.00
C HIS A 129 0.24 3.65 32.80
N THR A 130 0.93 4.58 32.13
CA THR A 130 1.97 5.45 32.73
C THR A 130 2.53 6.42 31.68
N ASP A 131 2.37 7.71 31.97
CA ASP A 131 3.24 8.86 31.68
C ASP A 131 4.30 8.71 30.59
N SER A 132 4.08 9.34 29.42
CA SER A 132 5.18 9.98 28.69
C SER A 132 4.62 11.00 27.70
N GLU A 133 4.77 12.26 28.08
CA GLU A 133 4.57 13.48 27.29
C GLU A 133 5.24 13.38 25.92
N SER A 134 4.49 13.58 24.83
CA SER A 134 5.06 14.03 23.56
C SER A 134 3.99 14.60 22.63
N ASP A 135 3.82 15.91 22.76
CA ASP A 135 3.68 16.90 21.68
C ASP A 135 2.72 16.52 20.53
N SER A 136 1.45 16.84 20.72
CA SER A 136 0.45 16.87 19.65
C SER A 136 0.44 18.26 19.03
N THR A 137 1.14 18.45 17.92
CA THR A 137 0.92 19.63 17.07
C THR A 137 -0.37 19.42 16.28
N GLU A 138 -1.43 20.07 16.73
CA GLU A 138 -2.71 20.20 16.04
C GLU A 138 -2.49 20.96 14.73
N PHE A 139 -2.78 20.32 13.60
CA PHE A 139 -2.80 20.98 12.30
C PHE A 139 -4.26 21.28 11.96
N GLU A 140 -4.68 22.52 12.23
CA GLU A 140 -5.94 23.09 11.71
C GLU A 140 -5.79 23.28 10.18
N ASP A 141 -6.44 22.42 9.39
CA ASP A 141 -6.62 22.62 7.96
C ASP A 141 -7.90 23.44 7.71
N THR A 142 -7.76 24.76 7.77
CA THR A 142 -8.79 25.71 7.36
C THR A 142 -8.67 25.91 5.85
N SER A 143 -9.36 25.06 5.08
CA SER A 143 -9.47 25.21 3.64
C SER A 143 -10.52 26.28 3.30
N ALA A 144 -10.06 27.51 3.10
CA ALA A 144 -10.83 28.62 2.54
C ALA A 144 -10.48 28.79 1.05
N GLU A 145 -11.52 28.95 0.25
CA GLU A 145 -11.71 29.97 -0.80
C GLU A 145 -12.46 29.40 -2.02
N GLU A 146 -13.73 29.77 -2.05
CA GLU A 146 -14.63 29.79 -3.20
C GLU A 146 -14.10 30.80 -4.23
N SER A 147 -14.04 30.43 -5.51
CA SER A 147 -13.88 31.40 -6.60
C SER A 147 -14.53 30.85 -7.86
N THR A 148 -15.80 31.20 -8.02
CA THR A 148 -16.53 31.10 -9.28
C THR A 148 -16.04 32.21 -10.21
N SER A 149 -15.46 31.85 -11.36
CA SER A 149 -15.21 32.79 -12.45
C SER A 149 -15.75 32.21 -13.75
N GLU A 150 -17.02 32.50 -14.02
CA GLU A 150 -17.66 32.21 -15.31
C GLU A 150 -17.38 33.39 -16.24
N SER A 151 -16.45 33.22 -17.18
CA SER A 151 -16.24 34.13 -18.30
C SER A 151 -16.77 33.47 -19.56
N ASP A 152 -17.98 33.85 -19.94
CA ASP A 152 -18.61 33.50 -21.22
C ASP A 152 -18.36 34.66 -22.21
N ASP A 153 -17.30 34.51 -23.02
CA ASP A 153 -17.00 35.38 -24.15
C ASP A 153 -17.93 35.02 -25.32
N ASN A 154 -19.07 35.72 -25.39
CA ASN A 154 -19.91 35.77 -26.58
C ASN A 154 -19.19 36.56 -27.69
N MET A 155 -18.54 35.84 -28.60
CA MET A 155 -17.93 36.38 -29.81
C MET A 155 -18.89 36.19 -31.00
N ASP A 156 -19.85 37.11 -31.15
CA ASP A 156 -20.64 37.23 -32.38
C ASP A 156 -19.85 38.05 -33.41
N SER A 157 -19.40 37.40 -34.49
CA SER A 157 -18.86 38.06 -35.67
C SER A 157 -19.01 37.16 -36.90
N THR A 158 -19.93 37.59 -37.78
CA THR A 158 -20.19 37.21 -39.19
C THR A 158 -21.42 36.35 -39.44
#